data_AF-A0A5C9CLX5-F1
#
_entry.id   AF-A0A5C9CLX5-F1
#
_cell.length_a   1.000
_cell.length_b   1.000
_cell.length_c   1.000
_cell.angle_alpha   90.00
_cell.angle_beta   90.00
_cell.angle_gamma   90.00
#
_symmetry.space_group_name_H-M   'P 1'
#
loop_
_entity.id
_entity.type
_entity.pdbx_description
1 polymer ?
#
loop_
_entity_poly.entity_id
_entity_poly.type
_entity_poly.pdbx_seq_one_letter_code
_entity_poly.pdbx_strand_id
1 'polypeptide(L)'
;MPSFRLRTTILYLVLAAAWIYLSDNGLATLVDDPSALTHWQSLKGLAFILLNGGLIFWLAGRGTQEPAAAQWLTDSRVRWTSAAVFLVSMALDVGVISKIESTRVLQRQAIALDRAADHAHALEQQIDRTMSATYALAAMVRQGQGRIPNFEALTTQMLPLYPGVSALVLAPGGVVTEIVPLAGNERAIGIDILGDPKRRPEALKAMSSRMLTIDGPRTLSNGSSGLVGRLAVFLGDGGAANFWGFVTAVAKMDELMRICNLQQMAEVGYHYRLVHRDANAPETVLVQSTPDTLKDPVVHSIQVSNSQWELRVVPISGWHA
;
A
#
# COMPACT_ATOMS: atom_id res chain seq x y z
N MET A 1 -53.85 -32.98 23.05
CA MET A 1 -52.51 -33.40 22.58
C MET A 1 -51.63 -32.32 21.87
N PRO A 2 -51.85 -30.99 21.94
CA PRO A 2 -50.87 -30.00 21.40
C PRO A 2 -49.63 -29.78 22.30
N SER A 3 -49.74 -30.08 23.60
CA SER A 3 -48.74 -29.71 24.61
C SER A 3 -47.42 -30.50 24.53
N PHE A 4 -47.44 -31.73 24.01
CA PHE A 4 -46.23 -32.54 23.88
C PHE A 4 -45.33 -32.04 22.74
N ARG A 5 -45.92 -31.73 21.59
CA ARG A 5 -45.20 -31.22 20.40
C ARG A 5 -44.55 -29.86 20.65
N LEU A 6 -45.25 -28.96 21.35
CA LEU A 6 -44.71 -27.65 21.71
C LEU A 6 -43.53 -27.77 22.68
N ARG A 7 -43.62 -28.68 23.67
CA ARG A 7 -42.55 -28.93 24.63
C ARG A 7 -41.29 -29.49 23.97
N THR A 8 -41.42 -30.42 23.03
CA THR A 8 -40.26 -30.97 22.31
C THR A 8 -39.58 -29.94 21.41
N THR A 9 -40.35 -29.09 20.71
CA THR A 9 -39.78 -28.03 19.87
C THR A 9 -39.08 -26.96 20.70
N ILE A 10 -39.67 -26.55 21.83
CA ILE A 10 -39.05 -25.58 22.74
C ILE A 10 -37.76 -26.15 23.34
N LEU A 11 -37.80 -27.42 23.79
CA LEU A 11 -36.62 -28.07 24.36
C LEU A 11 -35.48 -28.15 23.33
N TYR A 12 -35.80 -28.48 22.07
CA TYR A 12 -34.84 -28.50 20.98
C TYR A 12 -34.26 -27.11 20.69
N LEU A 13 -35.09 -26.07 20.60
CA LEU A 13 -34.64 -24.69 20.37
C LEU A 13 -33.72 -24.21 21.48
N VAL A 14 -34.03 -24.53 22.74
CA VAL A 14 -33.19 -24.18 23.89
C VAL A 14 -31.86 -24.93 23.85
N LEU A 15 -31.87 -26.24 23.55
CA LEU A 15 -30.65 -27.03 23.45
C LEU A 15 -29.77 -26.59 22.27
N ALA A 16 -30.37 -26.27 21.13
CA ALA A 16 -29.66 -25.77 19.95
C ALA A 16 -29.05 -24.38 20.22
N ALA A 17 -29.79 -23.47 20.84
CA ALA A 17 -29.27 -22.15 21.23
C ALA A 17 -28.14 -22.27 22.26
N ALA A 18 -28.29 -23.14 23.26
CA ALA A 18 -27.26 -23.41 24.26
C ALA A 18 -26.01 -24.03 23.63
N TRP A 19 -26.16 -24.96 22.68
CA TRP A 19 -25.06 -25.56 21.94
C TRP A 19 -24.29 -24.52 21.13
N ILE A 20 -24.99 -23.65 20.38
CA ILE A 20 -24.38 -22.59 19.59
C ILE A 20 -23.54 -21.68 20.50
N TYR A 21 -24.15 -21.15 21.56
CA TYR A 21 -23.52 -20.21 22.49
C TYR A 21 -22.31 -20.81 23.23
N LEU A 22 -22.47 -21.99 23.85
CA LEU A 22 -21.39 -22.63 24.62
C LEU A 22 -20.24 -23.06 23.73
N SER A 23 -20.54 -23.56 22.54
CA SER A 23 -19.50 -24.03 21.64
C SER A 23 -18.78 -22.87 20.94
N ASP A 24 -19.43 -21.72 20.71
CA ASP A 24 -18.76 -20.52 20.18
C ASP A 24 -17.79 -19.96 21.22
N ASN A 25 -18.22 -19.88 22.47
CA ASN A 25 -17.37 -19.40 23.57
C ASN A 25 -16.22 -20.37 23.89
N GLY A 26 -16.45 -21.69 23.81
CA GLY A 26 -15.40 -22.69 24.05
C GLY A 26 -14.33 -22.72 22.95
N LEU A 27 -14.71 -22.55 21.68
CA LEU A 27 -13.74 -22.49 20.58
C LEU A 27 -12.90 -21.22 20.60
N ALA A 28 -13.49 -20.10 21.03
CA ALA A 28 -12.79 -18.83 21.16
C ALA A 28 -11.78 -18.80 22.33
N THR A 29 -11.92 -19.67 23.33
CA THR A 29 -10.99 -19.73 24.48
C THR A 29 -9.91 -20.81 24.35
N LEU A 30 -10.07 -21.76 23.43
CA LEU A 30 -9.16 -22.91 23.24
C LEU A 30 -8.21 -22.77 22.04
N VAL A 31 -8.51 -21.87 21.10
CA VAL A 31 -7.74 -21.70 19.87
C VAL A 31 -7.32 -20.24 19.75
N ASP A 32 -6.02 -19.96 19.88
CA ASP A 32 -5.48 -18.60 19.78
C ASP A 32 -5.16 -18.19 18.33
N ASP A 33 -5.08 -19.15 17.40
CA ASP A 33 -4.77 -18.92 15.98
C ASP A 33 -6.06 -18.64 15.16
N PRO A 34 -6.23 -17.43 14.58
CA PRO A 34 -7.43 -17.06 13.81
C PRO A 34 -7.71 -17.96 12.60
N SER A 35 -6.66 -18.53 11.99
CA SER A 35 -6.79 -19.40 10.82
C SER A 35 -7.33 -20.79 11.20
N ALA A 36 -6.83 -21.37 12.29
CA ALA A 36 -7.30 -22.63 12.84
C ALA A 36 -8.75 -22.50 13.36
N LEU A 37 -9.08 -21.37 13.98
CA LEU A 37 -10.41 -21.08 14.51
C LEU A 37 -11.48 -21.14 13.41
N THR A 38 -11.15 -20.67 12.21
CA THR A 38 -12.04 -20.71 11.04
C THR A 38 -12.31 -22.15 10.58
N HIS A 39 -11.27 -22.99 10.49
CA HIS A 39 -11.43 -24.41 10.13
C HIS A 39 -12.28 -25.16 11.15
N TRP A 40 -12.05 -24.92 12.44
CA TRP A 40 -12.80 -25.56 13.51
C TRP A 40 -14.26 -25.08 13.59
N GLN A 41 -14.54 -23.82 13.30
CA GLN A 41 -15.91 -23.31 13.20
C GLN A 41 -16.67 -23.97 12.04
N SER A 42 -16.05 -24.15 10.87
CA SER A 42 -16.67 -24.87 9.75
C SER A 42 -16.91 -26.36 10.07
N LEU A 43 -15.94 -27.03 10.71
CA LEU A 43 -16.08 -28.43 11.12
C LEU A 43 -17.21 -28.61 12.16
N LYS A 44 -17.31 -27.68 13.11
CA LYS A 44 -18.39 -27.64 14.10
C LYS A 44 -19.76 -27.47 13.44
N GLY A 45 -19.87 -26.55 12.47
CA GLY A 45 -21.10 -26.35 11.71
C GLY A 45 -21.54 -27.62 10.99
N LEU A 46 -20.60 -28.29 10.31
CA LEU A 46 -20.85 -29.58 9.64
C LEU A 46 -21.26 -30.68 10.63
N ALA A 47 -20.59 -30.79 11.78
CA ALA A 47 -20.93 -31.77 12.81
C ALA A 47 -22.34 -31.54 13.36
N PHE A 48 -22.73 -30.29 13.59
CA PHE A 48 -24.09 -29.96 14.04
C PHE A 48 -25.15 -30.33 13.00
N ILE A 49 -24.90 -30.06 11.72
CA ILE A 49 -25.81 -30.43 10.62
C ILE A 49 -25.93 -31.95 10.50
N LEU A 50 -24.82 -32.70 10.55
CA LEU A 50 -24.84 -34.17 10.46
C LEU A 50 -25.56 -34.81 11.65
N LEU A 51 -25.33 -34.30 12.86
CA LEU A 51 -25.93 -34.86 14.08
C LEU A 51 -27.44 -34.60 14.12
N ASN A 52 -27.89 -33.39 13.75
CA ASN A 52 -29.31 -33.09 13.65
C ASN A 52 -29.99 -33.78 12.46
N GLY A 53 -29.35 -33.79 11.30
CA GLY A 53 -29.84 -34.50 10.12
C GLY A 53 -29.98 -36.00 10.38
N GLY A 54 -28.99 -36.62 11.03
CA GLY A 54 -29.01 -38.01 11.45
C GLY A 54 -30.08 -38.30 12.51
N LEU A 55 -30.27 -37.40 13.49
CA LEU A 55 -31.33 -37.53 14.49
C LEU A 55 -32.72 -37.45 13.84
N ILE A 56 -32.95 -36.51 12.93
CA ILE A 56 -34.20 -36.38 12.19
C ILE A 56 -34.43 -37.61 11.32
N PHE A 57 -33.41 -38.09 10.60
CA PHE A 57 -33.51 -39.30 9.78
C PHE A 57 -33.83 -40.53 10.63
N TRP A 58 -33.17 -40.68 11.79
CA TRP A 58 -33.40 -41.79 12.72
C TRP A 58 -34.78 -41.72 13.40
N LEU A 59 -35.25 -40.52 13.76
CA LEU A 59 -36.60 -40.31 14.29
C LEU A 59 -37.67 -40.56 13.23
N ALA A 60 -37.44 -40.13 12.00
CA ALA A 60 -38.31 -40.42 10.86
C ALA A 60 -38.35 -41.92 10.56
N GLY A 61 -37.21 -42.61 10.62
CA GLY A 61 -37.10 -44.05 10.42
C GLY A 61 -37.68 -44.91 11.55
N ARG A 62 -37.85 -44.37 12.76
CA ARG A 62 -38.59 -45.03 13.86
C ARG A 62 -40.09 -44.76 13.82
N GLY A 63 -40.52 -43.62 13.24
CA GLY A 63 -41.92 -43.26 13.07
C GLY A 63 -42.66 -44.05 11.98
N THR A 64 -41.96 -44.77 11.11
CA THR A 64 -42.54 -45.56 10.01
C THR A 64 -43.19 -46.88 10.43
N GLN A 65 -43.15 -47.24 11.71
CA GLN A 65 -43.91 -48.39 12.24
C GLN A 65 -45.39 -48.07 12.50
N GLU A 66 -45.82 -46.80 12.46
CA GLU A 66 -47.24 -46.41 12.47
C GLU A 66 -47.68 -45.87 11.09
N PRO A 67 -48.63 -46.52 10.39
CA PRO A 67 -49.06 -46.09 9.05
C PRO A 67 -49.70 -44.68 9.02
N ALA A 68 -50.29 -44.23 10.14
CA ALA A 68 -50.79 -42.87 10.31
C ALA A 68 -49.67 -41.81 10.37
N ALA A 69 -48.47 -42.20 10.80
CA ALA A 69 -47.29 -41.33 10.83
C ALA A 69 -46.59 -41.22 9.46
N ALA A 70 -46.74 -42.21 8.58
CA ALA A 70 -46.23 -42.10 7.20
C ALA A 70 -47.07 -41.10 6.36
N GLN A 71 -48.37 -40.97 6.65
CA GLN A 71 -49.31 -40.20 5.84
C GLN A 71 -49.12 -38.68 5.94
N TRP A 72 -48.63 -38.15 7.08
CA TRP A 72 -48.32 -36.72 7.23
C TRP A 72 -46.99 -36.31 6.59
N LEU A 73 -46.03 -37.23 6.44
CA LEU A 73 -44.79 -36.99 5.69
C LEU A 73 -45.05 -36.84 4.18
N THR A 74 -46.11 -37.48 3.68
CA THR A 74 -46.58 -37.34 2.29
C THR A 74 -47.48 -36.12 2.05
N ASP A 75 -47.89 -35.39 3.10
CA ASP A 75 -48.72 -34.19 2.97
C ASP A 75 -47.94 -33.09 2.21
N SER A 76 -48.55 -32.58 1.14
CA SER A 76 -47.97 -31.53 0.30
C SER A 76 -47.66 -30.28 1.12
N ARG A 77 -48.44 -29.97 2.16
CA ARG A 77 -48.21 -28.81 3.05
C ARG A 77 -46.91 -28.93 3.85
N VAL A 78 -46.60 -30.13 4.35
CA VAL A 78 -45.36 -30.39 5.11
C VAL A 78 -44.13 -30.31 4.20
N ARG A 79 -44.26 -30.79 2.96
CA ARG A 79 -43.19 -30.69 1.94
C ARG A 79 -42.89 -29.23 1.58
N TRP A 80 -43.92 -28.43 1.31
CA TRP A 80 -43.74 -27.01 0.97
C TRP A 80 -43.22 -26.16 2.13
N THR A 81 -43.67 -26.41 3.36
CA THR A 81 -43.15 -25.71 4.55
C THR A 81 -41.68 -26.05 4.82
N SER A 82 -41.29 -27.32 4.69
CA SER A 82 -39.89 -27.74 4.83
C SER A 82 -39.00 -27.13 3.74
N ALA A 83 -39.48 -27.09 2.49
CA ALA A 83 -38.77 -26.43 1.39
C ALA A 83 -38.62 -24.92 1.62
N ALA A 84 -39.66 -24.24 2.10
CA ALA A 84 -39.61 -22.82 2.41
C ALA A 84 -38.60 -22.51 3.53
N VAL A 85 -38.60 -23.31 4.61
CA VAL A 85 -37.63 -23.16 5.71
C VAL A 85 -36.20 -23.40 5.22
N PHE A 86 -35.97 -24.43 4.39
CA PHE A 86 -34.65 -24.68 3.79
C PHE A 86 -34.19 -23.50 2.92
N LEU A 87 -35.05 -22.97 2.05
CA LEU A 87 -34.72 -21.83 1.19
C LEU A 87 -34.41 -20.57 2.01
N VAL A 88 -35.16 -20.30 3.07
CA VAL A 88 -34.91 -19.16 3.97
C VAL A 88 -33.59 -19.34 4.73
N SER A 89 -33.31 -20.54 5.25
CA SER A 89 -32.01 -20.82 5.90
C SER A 89 -30.85 -20.64 4.94
N MET A 90 -30.94 -21.20 3.73
CA MET A 90 -29.92 -21.07 2.70
C MET A 90 -29.70 -19.60 2.31
N ALA A 91 -30.77 -18.82 2.17
CA ALA A 91 -30.66 -17.39 1.87
C ALA A 91 -29.98 -16.60 3.01
N LEU A 92 -30.29 -16.94 4.27
CA LEU A 92 -29.63 -16.35 5.44
C LEU A 92 -28.14 -16.70 5.49
N ASP A 93 -27.80 -17.98 5.28
CA ASP A 93 -26.42 -18.46 5.29
C ASP A 93 -25.58 -17.78 4.19
N VAL A 94 -26.11 -17.72 2.96
CA VAL A 94 -25.47 -17.02 1.83
C VAL A 94 -25.29 -15.53 2.15
N GLY A 95 -26.29 -14.89 2.78
CA GLY A 95 -26.22 -13.50 3.20
C GLY A 95 -25.11 -13.25 4.23
N VAL A 96 -25.01 -14.11 5.25
CA VAL A 96 -23.98 -14.03 6.29
C VAL A 96 -22.59 -14.24 5.69
N ILE A 97 -22.40 -15.26 4.85
CA ILE A 97 -21.13 -15.54 4.18
C ILE A 97 -20.69 -14.36 3.31
N SER A 98 -21.61 -13.80 2.52
CA SER A 98 -21.32 -12.65 1.66
C SER A 98 -20.88 -11.44 2.48
N LYS A 99 -21.54 -11.20 3.62
CA LYS A 99 -21.18 -10.09 4.53
C LYS A 99 -19.82 -10.28 5.17
N ILE A 100 -19.52 -11.49 5.66
CA ILE A 100 -18.22 -11.84 6.23
C ILE A 100 -17.12 -11.65 5.18
N GLU A 101 -17.33 -12.13 3.97
CA GLU A 101 -16.37 -11.98 2.85
C GLU A 101 -16.11 -10.51 2.52
N SER A 102 -17.16 -9.70 2.49
CA SER A 102 -17.05 -8.25 2.24
C SER A 102 -16.22 -7.56 3.33
N THR A 103 -16.43 -7.94 4.59
CA THR A 103 -15.64 -7.42 5.72
C THR A 103 -14.18 -7.88 5.66
N ARG A 104 -13.92 -9.13 5.29
CA ARG A 104 -12.56 -9.68 5.12
C ARG A 104 -11.78 -8.94 4.04
N VAL A 105 -12.41 -8.66 2.90
CA VAL A 105 -11.80 -7.89 1.81
C VAL A 105 -11.43 -6.48 2.28
N LEU A 106 -12.35 -5.79 2.97
CA LEU A 106 -12.08 -4.46 3.52
C LEU A 106 -10.93 -4.46 4.53
N GLN A 107 -10.86 -5.47 5.40
CA GLN A 107 -9.75 -5.63 6.34
C GLN A 107 -8.41 -5.86 5.62
N ARG A 108 -8.39 -6.70 4.59
CA ARG A 108 -7.19 -6.94 3.78
C ARG A 108 -6.73 -5.67 3.05
N GLN A 109 -7.67 -4.90 2.51
CA GLN A 109 -7.38 -3.62 1.88
C GLN A 109 -6.83 -2.61 2.88
N ALA A 110 -7.38 -2.52 4.09
CA ALA A 110 -6.87 -1.66 5.14
C ALA A 110 -5.43 -2.02 5.55
N ILE A 111 -5.14 -3.32 5.75
CA ILE A 111 -3.78 -3.79 6.06
C ILE A 111 -2.81 -3.51 4.90
N ALA A 112 -3.25 -3.72 3.65
CA ALA A 112 -2.44 -3.43 2.48
C ALA A 112 -2.14 -1.93 2.36
N LEU A 113 -3.12 -1.07 2.66
CA LEU A 113 -2.97 0.38 2.64
C LEU A 113 -2.02 0.87 3.75
N ASP A 114 -2.11 0.29 4.94
CA ASP A 114 -1.22 0.58 6.07
C ASP A 114 0.24 0.23 5.72
N ARG A 115 0.47 -0.97 5.17
CA ARG A 115 1.79 -1.38 4.66
C ARG A 115 2.29 -0.48 3.54
N ALA A 116 1.42 -0.09 2.62
CA ALA A 116 1.78 0.86 1.57
C ALA A 116 2.16 2.22 2.17
N ALA A 117 1.44 2.68 3.19
CA ALA A 117 1.73 3.93 3.89
C ALA A 117 3.11 3.88 4.55
N ASP A 118 3.46 2.80 5.24
CA ASP A 118 4.77 2.66 5.88
C ASP A 118 5.94 2.81 4.89
N HIS A 119 5.88 2.08 3.77
CA HIS A 119 6.90 2.17 2.73
C HIS A 119 6.90 3.54 2.02
N ALA A 120 5.73 4.13 1.82
CA ALA A 120 5.59 5.47 1.25
C ALA A 120 6.24 6.54 2.14
N HIS A 121 5.98 6.51 3.44
CA HIS A 121 6.57 7.44 4.41
C HIS A 121 8.09 7.25 4.49
N ALA A 122 8.57 6.00 4.46
CA ALA A 122 10.01 5.72 4.43
C ALA A 122 10.67 6.31 3.17
N LEU A 123 10.01 6.19 2.01
CA LEU A 123 10.47 6.77 0.76
C LEU A 123 10.50 8.30 0.79
N GLU A 124 9.43 8.94 1.27
CA GLU A 124 9.36 10.40 1.44
C GLU A 124 10.48 10.91 2.36
N GLN A 125 10.63 10.30 3.54
CA GLN A 125 11.69 10.66 4.48
C GLN A 125 13.08 10.46 3.89
N GLN A 126 13.29 9.39 3.12
CA GLN A 126 14.57 9.12 2.49
C GLN A 126 14.89 10.15 1.41
N ILE A 127 13.90 10.56 0.60
CA ILE A 127 14.07 11.61 -0.40
C ILE A 127 14.39 12.94 0.29
N ASP A 128 13.65 13.31 1.34
CA ASP A 128 13.91 14.55 2.08
C ASP A 128 15.31 14.58 2.69
N ARG A 129 15.74 13.47 3.33
CA ARG A 129 17.09 13.33 3.87
C ARG A 129 18.14 13.48 2.76
N THR A 130 17.94 12.81 1.63
CA THR A 130 18.83 12.85 0.47
C THR A 130 18.95 14.29 -0.06
N MET A 131 17.83 14.99 -0.21
CA MET A 131 17.82 16.33 -0.79
C MET A 131 18.23 17.43 0.20
N SER A 132 18.25 17.14 1.51
CA SER A 132 18.63 18.10 2.54
C SER A 132 20.07 18.63 2.40
N ALA A 133 20.95 17.88 1.71
CA ALA A 133 22.30 18.33 1.35
C ALA A 133 22.30 19.67 0.58
N THR A 134 21.24 19.93 -0.19
CA THR A 134 21.09 21.20 -0.92
C THR A 134 20.99 22.41 0.02
N TYR A 135 20.36 22.28 1.19
CA TYR A 135 20.27 23.37 2.16
C TYR A 135 21.63 23.68 2.78
N ALA A 136 22.42 22.64 3.11
CA ALA A 136 23.78 22.82 3.61
C ALA A 136 24.68 23.51 2.57
N LEU A 137 24.62 23.06 1.31
CA LEU A 137 25.33 23.72 0.21
C LEU A 137 24.88 25.17 0.03
N ALA A 138 23.57 25.44 0.03
CA ALA A 138 23.05 26.79 -0.12
C ALA A 138 23.52 27.73 1.02
N ALA A 139 23.58 27.24 2.25
CA ALA A 139 24.11 28.00 3.38
C ALA A 139 25.58 28.36 3.17
N MET A 140 26.40 27.41 2.72
CA MET A 140 27.81 27.65 2.40
C MET A 140 27.99 28.62 1.24
N VAL A 141 27.21 28.51 0.17
CA VAL A 141 27.20 29.47 -0.94
C VAL A 141 26.89 30.87 -0.44
N ARG A 142 25.87 31.03 0.42
CA ARG A 142 25.51 32.33 1.00
C ARG A 142 26.62 32.89 1.87
N GLN A 143 27.19 32.07 2.75
CA GLN A 143 28.30 32.47 3.62
C GLN A 143 29.53 32.91 2.82
N GLY A 144 29.86 32.17 1.76
CA GLY A 144 31.00 32.45 0.88
C GLY A 144 30.68 33.45 -0.24
N GLN A 145 29.53 34.13 -0.19
CA GLN A 145 29.09 35.12 -1.19
C GLN A 145 29.22 34.60 -2.63
N GLY A 146 28.76 33.36 -2.85
CA GLY A 146 28.77 32.71 -4.15
C GLY A 146 29.97 31.82 -4.44
N ARG A 147 30.89 31.66 -3.48
CA ARG A 147 32.07 30.79 -3.63
C ARG A 147 32.13 29.77 -2.50
N ILE A 148 32.47 28.53 -2.83
CA ILE A 148 32.82 27.50 -1.85
C ILE A 148 34.28 27.10 -2.12
N PRO A 149 35.23 27.55 -1.29
CA PRO A 149 36.63 27.13 -1.41
C PRO A 149 36.74 25.61 -1.30
N ASN A 150 37.53 24.98 -2.16
CA ASN A 150 37.76 23.53 -2.15
C ASN A 150 36.46 22.70 -2.17
N PHE A 151 35.50 23.10 -3.02
CA PHE A 151 34.19 22.42 -3.14
C PHE A 151 34.31 20.90 -3.29
N GLU A 152 35.26 20.41 -4.08
CA GLU A 152 35.52 18.97 -4.25
C GLU A 152 35.85 18.26 -2.93
N ALA A 153 36.81 18.78 -2.17
CA ALA A 153 37.21 18.16 -0.90
C ALA A 153 36.06 18.19 0.12
N LEU A 154 35.34 19.31 0.21
CA LEU A 154 34.20 19.46 1.12
C LEU A 154 33.07 18.50 0.77
N THR A 155 32.63 18.50 -0.49
CA THR A 155 31.51 17.66 -0.92
C THR A 155 31.84 16.18 -0.90
N THR A 156 33.10 15.80 -1.15
CA THR A 156 33.57 14.42 -0.96
C THR A 156 33.38 13.95 0.49
N GLN A 157 33.58 14.83 1.48
CA GLN A 157 33.30 14.53 2.89
C GLN A 157 31.80 14.59 3.23
N MET A 158 31.02 15.40 2.51
CA MET A 158 29.58 15.47 2.69
C MET A 158 28.84 14.24 2.18
N LEU A 159 29.25 13.66 1.03
CA LEU A 159 28.52 12.56 0.38
C LEU A 159 28.18 11.40 1.35
N PRO A 160 29.11 10.89 2.19
CA PRO A 160 28.79 9.84 3.16
C PRO A 160 27.75 10.24 4.23
N LEU A 161 27.56 11.54 4.49
CA LEU A 161 26.59 12.05 5.46
C LEU A 161 25.16 12.10 4.90
N TYR A 162 25.01 11.99 3.58
CA TYR A 162 23.72 12.01 2.89
C TYR A 162 23.53 10.74 2.06
N PRO A 163 23.20 9.60 2.70
CA PRO A 163 22.91 8.35 1.99
C PRO A 163 21.85 8.56 0.89
N GLY A 164 22.11 8.04 -0.30
CA GLY A 164 21.26 8.22 -1.48
C GLY A 164 21.65 9.40 -2.38
N VAL A 165 22.53 10.31 -1.94
CA VAL A 165 23.10 11.34 -2.81
C VAL A 165 24.25 10.72 -3.62
N SER A 166 24.07 10.71 -4.93
CA SER A 166 25.06 10.24 -5.89
C SER A 166 25.99 11.33 -6.41
N ALA A 167 25.53 12.59 -6.43
CA ALA A 167 26.37 13.73 -6.79
C ALA A 167 25.83 15.05 -6.21
N LEU A 168 26.74 15.99 -5.97
CA LEU A 168 26.47 17.36 -5.56
C LEU A 168 27.00 18.34 -6.61
N VAL A 169 26.23 19.40 -6.89
CA VAL A 169 26.45 20.28 -8.04
C VAL A 169 26.28 21.75 -7.69
N LEU A 170 27.17 22.59 -8.20
CA LEU A 170 27.00 24.04 -8.26
C LEU A 170 26.74 24.49 -9.69
N ALA A 171 25.77 25.39 -9.85
CA ALA A 171 25.46 26.00 -11.13
C ALA A 171 25.21 27.51 -11.01
N PRO A 172 26.27 28.33 -10.82
CA PRO A 172 26.19 29.79 -10.89
C PRO A 172 25.57 30.24 -12.23
N GLY A 173 24.66 31.20 -12.20
CA GLY A 173 23.92 31.68 -13.37
C GLY A 173 23.02 30.64 -14.04
N GLY A 174 22.87 29.45 -13.46
CA GLY A 174 22.18 28.33 -14.08
C GLY A 174 23.05 27.43 -14.95
N VAL A 175 24.37 27.68 -15.04
CA VAL A 175 25.31 26.84 -15.79
C VAL A 175 26.11 25.97 -14.83
N VAL A 176 26.12 24.65 -15.04
CA VAL A 176 26.86 23.72 -14.17
C VAL A 176 28.36 23.97 -14.27
N THR A 177 28.98 24.42 -13.18
CA THR A 177 30.43 24.67 -13.12
C THR A 177 31.19 23.61 -12.36
N GLU A 178 30.55 22.98 -11.36
CA GLU A 178 31.19 21.99 -10.49
C GLU A 178 30.22 20.84 -10.20
N ILE A 179 30.71 19.60 -10.25
CA ILE A 179 29.98 18.39 -9.88
C ILE A 179 30.92 17.40 -9.20
N VAL A 180 30.48 16.82 -8.09
CA VAL A 180 31.27 15.88 -7.29
C VAL A 180 30.43 14.65 -6.94
N PRO A 181 30.91 13.43 -7.22
CA PRO A 181 32.18 13.13 -7.91
C PRO A 181 32.11 13.51 -9.40
N LEU A 182 33.24 13.97 -9.95
CA LEU A 182 33.34 14.30 -11.38
C LEU A 182 33.32 13.04 -12.26
N ALA A 183 33.94 11.95 -11.77
CA ALA A 183 34.03 10.69 -12.49
C ALA A 183 32.63 10.15 -12.86
N GLY A 184 32.38 9.97 -14.16
CA GLY A 184 31.10 9.52 -14.70
C GLY A 184 30.03 10.62 -14.83
N ASN A 185 30.37 11.85 -14.45
CA ASN A 185 29.49 13.02 -14.50
C ASN A 185 30.07 14.17 -15.35
N GLU A 186 31.15 13.93 -16.10
CA GLU A 186 31.90 14.94 -16.86
C GLU A 186 31.01 15.66 -17.87
N ARG A 187 30.05 14.94 -18.48
CA ARG A 187 29.08 15.49 -19.43
C ARG A 187 28.11 16.51 -18.81
N ALA A 188 28.05 16.60 -17.48
CA ALA A 188 27.20 17.57 -16.80
C ALA A 188 27.80 18.97 -16.76
N ILE A 189 29.14 19.09 -16.81
CA ILE A 189 29.84 20.38 -16.79
C ILE A 189 29.45 21.20 -18.03
N GLY A 190 29.17 22.48 -17.82
CA GLY A 190 28.80 23.42 -18.89
C GLY A 190 27.33 23.35 -19.33
N ILE A 191 26.51 22.46 -18.77
CA ILE A 191 25.08 22.43 -19.07
C ILE A 191 24.43 23.72 -18.57
N ASP A 192 23.81 24.47 -19.48
CA ASP A 192 22.89 25.56 -19.16
C ASP A 192 21.50 25.00 -18.83
N ILE A 193 21.18 24.99 -17.54
CA ILE A 193 19.92 24.47 -17.00
C ILE A 193 18.74 25.34 -17.44
N LEU A 194 18.95 26.66 -17.54
CA LEU A 194 17.89 27.60 -17.92
C LEU A 194 17.69 27.62 -19.43
N GLY A 195 18.74 27.35 -20.21
CA GLY A 195 18.71 27.24 -21.66
C GLY A 195 18.15 25.91 -22.18
N ASP A 196 18.21 24.83 -21.41
CA ASP A 196 17.74 23.51 -21.83
C ASP A 196 16.21 23.34 -21.67
N PRO A 197 15.44 23.16 -22.77
CA PRO A 197 13.99 22.96 -22.71
C PRO A 197 13.53 21.82 -21.80
N LYS A 198 14.36 20.77 -21.62
CA LYS A 198 14.03 19.61 -20.77
C LYS A 198 14.23 19.87 -19.28
N ARG A 199 14.93 20.95 -18.91
CA ARG A 199 15.35 21.25 -17.53
C ARG A 199 14.78 22.57 -17.03
N ARG A 200 14.48 23.46 -17.97
CA ARG A 200 13.97 24.79 -17.73
C ARG A 200 12.67 24.82 -16.91
N PRO A 201 11.65 23.98 -17.12
CA PRO A 201 10.39 24.12 -16.38
C PRO A 201 10.58 23.97 -14.87
N GLU A 202 11.28 22.93 -14.43
CA GLU A 202 11.57 22.63 -13.03
C GLU A 202 12.56 23.64 -12.45
N ALA A 203 13.53 24.10 -13.24
CA ALA A 203 14.46 25.15 -12.82
C ALA A 203 13.74 26.49 -12.56
N LEU A 204 12.78 26.86 -13.41
CA LEU A 204 11.96 28.06 -13.20
C LEU A 204 11.05 27.93 -11.98
N LYS A 205 10.47 26.73 -11.74
CA LYS A 205 9.71 26.44 -10.51
C LYS A 205 10.59 26.60 -9.26
N ALA A 206 11.84 26.11 -9.30
CA ALA A 206 12.79 26.30 -8.20
C ALA A 206 13.12 27.78 -7.95
N MET A 207 13.29 28.56 -9.02
CA MET A 207 13.55 30.00 -8.91
C MET A 207 12.36 30.78 -8.35
N SER A 208 11.15 30.52 -8.84
CA SER A 208 9.95 31.27 -8.45
C SER A 208 9.47 30.90 -7.05
N SER A 209 9.48 29.61 -6.70
CA SER A 209 9.07 29.14 -5.38
C SER A 209 10.09 29.43 -4.29
N ARG A 210 11.39 29.55 -4.64
CA ARG A 210 12.52 29.59 -3.70
C ARG A 210 12.59 28.39 -2.76
N MET A 211 11.87 27.32 -3.09
CA MET A 211 11.87 26.07 -2.37
C MET A 211 12.66 25.03 -3.15
N LEU A 212 13.09 23.97 -2.44
CA LEU A 212 13.62 22.79 -3.09
C LEU A 212 12.58 22.28 -4.09
N THR A 213 13.01 22.05 -5.32
CA THR A 213 12.18 21.47 -6.39
C THR A 213 12.86 20.21 -6.89
N ILE A 214 12.12 19.12 -6.94
CA ILE A 214 12.56 17.82 -7.46
C ILE A 214 12.13 17.72 -8.93
N ASP A 215 13.11 17.38 -9.76
CA ASP A 215 12.99 17.04 -11.17
C ASP A 215 13.32 15.55 -11.33
N GLY A 216 12.32 14.72 -11.65
CA GLY A 216 12.53 13.33 -11.98
C GLY A 216 11.31 12.40 -11.77
N PRO A 217 11.44 11.12 -12.14
CA PRO A 217 12.66 10.47 -12.64
C PRO A 217 13.07 10.99 -14.01
N ARG A 218 14.38 11.03 -14.25
CA ARG A 218 14.95 11.47 -15.53
C ARG A 218 16.22 10.73 -15.84
N THR A 219 16.49 10.59 -17.13
CA THR A 219 17.77 10.07 -17.61
C THR A 219 18.86 11.09 -17.29
N LEU A 220 19.75 10.71 -16.38
CA LEU A 220 20.94 11.47 -16.00
C LEU A 220 21.95 11.49 -17.16
N SER A 221 22.96 12.36 -17.10
CA SER A 221 24.00 12.49 -18.14
C SER A 221 24.84 11.22 -18.39
N ASN A 222 24.81 10.29 -17.43
CA ASN A 222 25.43 8.97 -17.51
C ASN A 222 24.49 7.87 -18.02
N GLY A 223 23.23 8.19 -18.35
CA GLY A 223 22.23 7.24 -18.87
C GLY A 223 21.37 6.55 -17.80
N SER A 224 21.71 6.66 -16.51
CA SER A 224 20.92 6.07 -15.42
C SER A 224 19.66 6.91 -15.10
N SER A 225 18.67 6.30 -14.45
CA SER A 225 17.49 7.01 -13.94
C SER A 225 17.77 7.64 -12.58
N GLY A 226 17.37 8.89 -12.38
CA GLY A 226 17.57 9.57 -11.10
C GLY A 226 16.63 10.73 -10.86
N LEU A 227 16.70 11.25 -9.63
CA LEU A 227 16.03 12.46 -9.17
C LEU A 227 17.05 13.57 -9.01
N VAL A 228 16.65 14.79 -9.36
CA VAL A 228 17.49 15.98 -9.25
C VAL A 228 16.76 16.99 -8.37
N GLY A 229 17.21 17.13 -7.13
CA GLY A 229 16.75 18.16 -6.21
C GLY A 229 17.51 19.45 -6.44
N ARG A 230 16.80 20.51 -6.84
CA ARG A 230 17.35 21.82 -7.16
C ARG A 230 16.84 22.87 -6.20
N LEU A 231 17.76 23.61 -5.59
CA LEU A 231 17.45 24.76 -4.75
C LEU A 231 18.08 26.02 -5.35
N ALA A 232 17.25 27.02 -5.61
CA ALA A 232 17.72 28.32 -6.09
C ALA A 232 18.35 29.11 -4.94
N VAL A 233 19.56 29.61 -5.17
CA VAL A 233 20.27 30.47 -4.21
C VAL A 233 20.25 31.90 -4.72
N PHE A 234 19.97 32.82 -3.79
CA PHE A 234 19.96 34.25 -4.03
C PHE A 234 20.97 34.90 -3.07
N LEU A 235 21.73 35.88 -3.57
CA LEU A 235 22.75 36.62 -2.82
C LEU A 235 22.38 38.11 -2.77
N GLY A 236 22.83 38.78 -1.71
CA GLY A 236 22.48 40.17 -1.39
C GLY A 236 21.54 40.26 -0.20
N ASP A 237 21.39 41.48 0.33
CA ASP A 237 20.68 41.71 1.58
C ASP A 237 19.20 42.08 1.36
N GLY A 238 18.31 41.46 2.14
CA GLY A 238 16.89 41.82 2.19
C GLY A 238 16.12 41.63 0.87
N GLY A 239 15.25 42.59 0.54
CA GLY A 239 14.37 42.55 -0.64
C GLY A 239 15.05 42.67 -2.00
N ALA A 240 16.38 42.87 -2.04
CA ALA A 240 17.19 43.03 -3.26
C ALA A 240 18.05 41.80 -3.61
N ALA A 241 17.75 40.63 -3.02
CA ALA A 241 18.52 39.41 -3.28
C ALA A 241 18.41 38.97 -4.75
N ASN A 242 19.55 38.96 -5.45
CA ASN A 242 19.66 38.57 -6.85
C ASN A 242 19.89 37.06 -6.97
N PHE A 243 19.32 36.47 -8.02
CA PHE A 243 19.55 35.06 -8.32
C PHE A 243 21.04 34.84 -8.60
N TRP A 244 21.68 34.00 -7.80
CA TRP A 244 23.08 33.61 -8.01
C TRP A 244 23.20 32.38 -8.89
N GLY A 245 22.31 31.40 -8.72
CA GLY A 245 22.43 30.11 -9.37
C GLY A 245 21.70 29.01 -8.61
N PHE A 246 22.03 27.77 -8.94
CA PHE A 246 21.47 26.60 -8.26
C PHE A 246 22.53 25.84 -7.49
N VAL A 247 22.11 25.31 -6.35
CA VAL A 247 22.75 24.12 -5.75
C VAL A 247 21.86 22.92 -6.04
N THR A 248 22.47 21.77 -6.27
CA THR A 248 21.72 20.58 -6.71
C THR A 248 22.28 19.32 -6.09
N ALA A 249 21.39 18.44 -5.64
CA ALA A 249 21.69 17.07 -5.24
C ALA A 249 21.07 16.11 -6.26
N VAL A 250 21.83 15.10 -6.65
CA VAL A 250 21.40 14.07 -7.60
C VAL A 250 21.31 12.75 -6.86
N ALA A 251 20.15 12.10 -6.92
CA ALA A 251 19.94 10.77 -6.37
C ALA A 251 19.68 9.76 -7.49
N LYS A 252 20.25 8.56 -7.41
CA LYS A 252 19.94 7.48 -8.35
C LYS A 252 18.69 6.76 -7.88
N MET A 253 17.77 6.49 -8.81
CA MET A 253 16.50 5.84 -8.47
C MET A 253 16.73 4.46 -7.86
N ASP A 254 17.57 3.64 -8.47
CA ASP A 254 17.86 2.27 -8.01
C ASP A 254 18.42 2.25 -6.57
N GLU A 255 19.23 3.26 -6.21
CA GLU A 255 19.80 3.37 -4.88
C GLU A 255 18.74 3.77 -3.84
N LEU A 256 17.89 4.75 -4.16
CA LEU A 256 16.77 5.13 -3.30
C LEU A 256 15.84 3.94 -3.04
N MET A 257 15.52 3.17 -4.09
CA MET A 257 14.64 2.00 -3.97
C MET A 257 15.26 0.90 -3.12
N ARG A 258 16.58 0.69 -3.23
CA ARG A 258 17.32 -0.25 -2.39
C ARG A 258 17.33 0.18 -0.92
N ILE A 259 17.51 1.47 -0.64
CA ILE A 259 17.51 2.00 0.74
C ILE A 259 16.11 1.86 1.37
N CYS A 260 15.06 2.14 0.62
CA CYS A 260 13.68 2.07 1.11
C CYS A 260 13.11 0.64 1.17
N ASN A 261 13.91 -0.34 0.75
CA ASN A 261 13.56 -1.77 0.70
C ASN A 261 12.18 -2.07 0.11
N LEU A 262 11.81 -1.36 -0.97
CA LEU A 262 10.47 -1.50 -1.56
C LEU A 262 10.22 -2.93 -2.09
N GLN A 263 11.29 -3.65 -2.42
CA GLN A 263 11.26 -5.06 -2.83
C GLN A 263 10.70 -5.98 -1.73
N GLN A 264 10.84 -5.62 -0.45
CA GLN A 264 10.29 -6.39 0.67
C GLN A 264 8.77 -6.57 0.58
N MET A 265 8.06 -5.64 -0.06
CA MET A 265 6.61 -5.78 -0.30
C MET A 265 6.28 -7.06 -1.09
N ALA A 266 7.13 -7.41 -2.07
CA ALA A 266 6.98 -8.66 -2.81
C ALA A 266 7.25 -9.89 -1.93
N GLU A 267 8.21 -9.80 -1.02
CA GLU A 267 8.55 -10.88 -0.09
C GLU A 267 7.41 -11.16 0.90
N VAL A 268 6.68 -10.12 1.33
CA VAL A 268 5.54 -10.25 2.24
C VAL A 268 4.20 -10.49 1.53
N GLY A 269 4.22 -10.86 0.25
CA GLY A 269 3.05 -11.36 -0.47
C GLY A 269 2.24 -10.30 -1.20
N TYR A 270 2.85 -9.19 -1.62
CA TYR A 270 2.18 -8.16 -2.43
C TYR A 270 2.85 -7.89 -3.77
N HIS A 271 2.03 -7.69 -4.79
CA HIS A 271 2.46 -6.95 -5.97
C HIS A 271 2.33 -5.45 -5.70
N TYR A 272 3.33 -4.69 -6.14
CA TYR A 272 3.38 -3.25 -5.99
C TYR A 272 3.79 -2.55 -7.28
N ARG A 273 3.38 -1.29 -7.40
CA ARG A 273 3.82 -0.38 -8.44
C ARG A 273 3.90 1.03 -7.90
N LEU A 274 5.06 1.65 -8.06
CA LEU A 274 5.29 3.05 -7.76
C LEU A 274 5.23 3.85 -9.06
N VAL A 275 4.36 4.85 -9.12
CA VAL A 275 4.17 5.69 -10.31
C VAL A 275 4.29 7.17 -9.98
N HIS A 276 4.88 7.93 -10.89
CA HIS A 276 4.84 9.38 -10.89
C HIS A 276 3.59 9.83 -11.63
N ARG A 277 2.77 10.65 -10.97
CA ARG A 277 1.55 11.23 -11.53
C ARG A 277 1.75 12.73 -11.68
N ASP A 278 2.00 13.17 -12.90
CA ASP A 278 1.89 14.59 -13.27
C ASP A 278 0.45 14.84 -13.74
N ALA A 279 -0.16 15.94 -13.29
CA ALA A 279 -1.52 16.30 -13.68
C ALA A 279 -1.68 16.50 -15.20
N ASN A 280 -0.59 16.85 -15.89
CA ASN A 280 -0.60 17.17 -17.32
C ASN A 280 0.22 16.22 -18.19
N ALA A 281 0.78 15.15 -17.61
CA ALA A 281 1.62 14.21 -18.34
C ALA A 281 1.13 12.75 -18.17
N PRO A 282 1.48 11.85 -19.10
CA PRO A 282 1.19 10.44 -18.94
C PRO A 282 1.87 9.87 -17.69
N GLU A 283 1.21 8.90 -17.07
CA GLU A 283 1.74 8.17 -15.92
C GLU A 283 3.11 7.56 -16.26
N THR A 284 4.08 7.78 -15.39
CA THR A 284 5.42 7.21 -15.53
C THR A 284 5.64 6.17 -14.44
N VAL A 285 5.89 4.92 -14.82
CA VAL A 285 6.22 3.85 -13.86
C VAL A 285 7.64 4.06 -13.37
N LEU A 286 7.80 4.21 -12.05
CA LEU A 286 9.10 4.36 -11.39
C LEU A 286 9.70 3.00 -11.08
N VAL A 287 8.90 2.15 -10.45
CA VAL A 287 9.25 0.78 -10.05
C VAL A 287 8.00 -0.08 -10.09
N GLN A 288 8.15 -1.36 -10.44
CA GLN A 288 7.07 -2.33 -10.39
C GLN A 288 7.57 -3.73 -10.03
N SER A 289 6.72 -4.48 -9.33
CA SER A 289 6.84 -5.94 -9.23
C SER A 289 6.15 -6.62 -10.41
N THR A 290 6.46 -7.88 -10.65
CA THR A 290 5.71 -8.75 -11.58
C THR A 290 4.49 -9.38 -10.89
N PRO A 291 3.32 -9.48 -11.54
CA PRO A 291 3.02 -9.09 -12.92
C PRO A 291 2.75 -7.59 -13.05
N ASP A 292 2.86 -7.09 -14.28
CA ASP A 292 2.68 -5.67 -14.57
C ASP A 292 1.26 -5.19 -14.25
N THR A 293 0.21 -5.92 -14.61
CA THR A 293 -1.16 -5.42 -14.40
C THR A 293 -1.67 -5.76 -13.00
N LEU A 294 -1.91 -4.73 -12.19
CA LEU A 294 -2.56 -4.85 -10.88
C LEU A 294 -4.08 -4.72 -11.04
N LYS A 295 -4.84 -5.66 -10.47
CA LYS A 295 -6.31 -5.63 -10.44
C LYS A 295 -6.78 -5.04 -9.11
N ASP A 296 -7.60 -3.99 -9.17
CA ASP A 296 -8.17 -3.31 -8.00
C ASP A 296 -7.14 -2.99 -6.90
N PRO A 297 -6.00 -2.33 -7.23
CA PRO A 297 -4.99 -2.03 -6.22
C PRO A 297 -5.51 -1.01 -5.21
N VAL A 298 -5.10 -1.16 -3.95
CA VAL A 298 -5.15 -0.02 -3.03
C VAL A 298 -4.08 0.98 -3.42
N VAL A 299 -4.38 2.26 -3.29
CA VAL A 299 -3.52 3.36 -3.73
C VAL A 299 -3.20 4.25 -2.55
N HIS A 300 -1.90 4.40 -2.26
CA HIS A 300 -1.40 5.39 -1.32
C HIS A 300 -0.72 6.52 -2.09
N SER A 301 -1.12 7.77 -1.81
CA SER A 301 -0.51 8.95 -2.43
C SER A 301 0.69 9.41 -1.62
N ILE A 302 1.79 9.75 -2.29
CA ILE A 302 3.03 10.24 -1.70
C ILE A 302 3.26 11.66 -2.22
N GLN A 303 3.52 12.62 -1.32
CA GLN A 303 3.89 13.97 -1.71
C GLN A 303 5.41 14.09 -1.68
N VAL A 304 6.01 14.37 -2.83
CA VAL A 304 7.47 14.48 -2.99
C VAL A 304 7.79 15.89 -3.44
N SER A 305 7.98 16.79 -2.47
CA SER A 305 8.20 18.23 -2.71
C SER A 305 7.12 18.84 -3.62
N ASN A 306 7.40 19.04 -4.90
CA ASN A 306 6.51 19.62 -5.92
C ASN A 306 5.87 18.58 -6.85
N SER A 307 5.90 17.30 -6.50
CA SER A 307 5.43 16.18 -7.32
C SER A 307 4.57 15.23 -6.49
N GLN A 308 3.60 14.57 -7.12
CA GLN A 308 2.72 13.59 -6.48
C GLN A 308 2.97 12.20 -7.08
N TRP A 309 3.29 11.25 -6.22
CA TRP A 309 3.53 9.85 -6.59
C TRP A 309 2.43 8.97 -6.01
N GLU A 310 2.26 7.79 -6.57
CA GLU A 310 1.31 6.81 -6.06
C GLU A 310 1.98 5.45 -5.91
N LEU A 311 1.87 4.89 -4.71
CA LEU A 311 2.20 3.50 -4.45
C LEU A 311 0.93 2.67 -4.50
N ARG A 312 0.85 1.80 -5.50
CA ARG A 312 -0.27 0.90 -5.76
C ARG A 312 0.09 -0.50 -5.31
N VAL A 313 -0.80 -1.15 -4.56
CA VAL A 313 -0.50 -2.42 -3.90
C VAL A 313 -1.68 -3.38 -4.02
N VAL A 314 -1.40 -4.66 -4.27
CA VAL A 314 -2.40 -5.74 -4.28
C VAL A 314 -1.79 -7.04 -3.76
N PRO A 315 -2.50 -7.85 -2.94
CA PRO A 315 -2.01 -9.16 -2.52
C PRO A 315 -1.78 -10.08 -3.72
N ILE A 316 -0.72 -10.89 -3.68
CA ILE A 316 -0.42 -11.88 -4.73
C ILE A 316 -1.57 -12.87 -4.90
N SER A 317 -2.21 -13.26 -3.79
CA SER A 317 -3.37 -14.14 -3.77
C SER A 317 -4.65 -13.48 -4.33
N GLY A 318 -4.67 -12.15 -4.45
CA GLY A 318 -5.89 -11.37 -4.69
C GLY A 318 -6.71 -11.14 -3.42
N TRP A 319 -7.76 -10.33 -3.54
CA TRP A 319 -8.56 -9.88 -2.39
C TRP A 319 -9.47 -10.95 -1.79
N HIS A 320 -9.87 -11.95 -2.59
CA HIS A 320 -10.88 -12.97 -2.25
C HIS A 320 -10.30 -14.37 -2.00
N ALA A 321 -8.99 -14.49 -1.83
CA ALA A 321 -8.33 -15.77 -1.58
C ALA A 321 -8.52 -16.31 -0.15
#